data_AF-K4A3F7-F1
#
_entry.id   AF-K4A3F7-F1
#
_cell.length_a   1.000
_cell.length_b   1.000
_cell.length_c   1.000
_cell.angle_alpha   90.00
_cell.angle_beta   90.00
_cell.angle_gamma   90.00
#
_symmetry.space_group_name_H-M   'P 1'
#
loop_
_entity.id
_entity.type
_entity.pdbx_description
1 polymer ?
#
loop_
_entity_poly.entity_id
_entity_poly.type
_entity_poly.pdbx_seq_one_letter_code
_entity_poly.pdbx_strand_id
1 'polypeptide(L)'
;MGTEGARRFTLQVEMQCRCIGCVKKVEKAMASIGSLRGIETSVGDVDTGVVTVVGKVDPTEICHWLKKKTKKSVKVVHPDPAIENHNQKMVVVLGSSSKTWHTTPSAPPLQDDMFWALAPPVSHHDHKSLQLIEERIRDLEKVRDELKIKNLENELIAAKSELKQSREVINSSKKALLDSAFNQLKAYKNLEALSLTLYD
;
A
#
# COMPACT_ATOMS: atom_id res chain seq x y z
N MET A 1 -10.52 24.79 -29.67
CA MET A 1 -9.48 24.02 -28.97
C MET A 1 -10.21 23.11 -28.01
N GLY A 2 -10.19 21.80 -28.25
CA GLY A 2 -11.08 20.83 -27.60
C GLY A 2 -10.89 20.79 -26.08
N THR A 3 -12.00 20.80 -25.35
CA THR A 3 -12.05 20.61 -23.90
C THR A 3 -11.87 19.13 -23.59
N GLU A 4 -10.62 18.68 -23.46
CA GLU A 4 -10.31 17.32 -23.05
C GLU A 4 -10.58 17.18 -21.55
N GLY A 5 -11.64 16.44 -21.20
CA GLY A 5 -11.99 16.10 -19.82
C GLY A 5 -10.89 15.27 -19.16
N ALA A 6 -10.84 15.27 -17.82
CA ALA A 6 -9.90 14.44 -17.08
C ALA A 6 -10.09 12.96 -17.43
N ARG A 7 -9.00 12.26 -17.76
CA ARG A 7 -9.00 10.84 -18.12
C ARG A 7 -8.42 10.02 -16.99
N ARG A 8 -8.97 8.83 -16.74
CA ARG A 8 -8.39 7.82 -15.85
C ARG A 8 -7.61 6.81 -16.68
N PHE A 9 -6.38 6.54 -16.28
CA PHE A 9 -5.55 5.51 -16.91
C PHE A 9 -4.64 4.84 -15.89
N THR A 10 -4.17 3.65 -16.21
CA THR A 10 -3.35 2.83 -15.31
C THR A 10 -2.01 2.53 -15.96
N LEU A 11 -0.93 2.61 -15.19
CA LEU A 11 0.42 2.28 -15.61
C LEU A 11 0.97 1.15 -14.73
N GLN A 12 1.67 0.20 -15.35
CA GLN A 12 2.35 -0.90 -14.68
C GLN A 12 3.86 -0.70 -14.78
N VAL A 13 4.52 -0.63 -13.62
CA VAL A 13 5.98 -0.67 -13.49
C VAL A 13 6.41 -2.13 -13.36
N GLU A 14 7.30 -2.60 -14.21
CA GLU A 14 7.83 -3.96 -14.11
C GLU A 14 8.91 -4.05 -13.01
N MET A 15 8.62 -4.82 -11.96
CA MET A 15 9.53 -5.03 -10.85
C MET A 15 10.25 -6.38 -10.96
N GLN A 16 11.46 -6.37 -11.54
CA GLN A 16 12.35 -7.55 -11.59
C GLN A 16 13.00 -7.87 -10.23
N CYS A 17 13.10 -6.90 -9.32
CA CYS A 17 13.70 -7.05 -7.99
C CYS A 17 12.91 -6.23 -6.97
N ARG A 18 12.65 -6.81 -5.79
CA ARG A 18 11.90 -6.20 -4.67
C ARG A 18 12.77 -5.94 -3.44
N CYS A 19 14.05 -5.64 -3.64
CA CYS A 19 14.88 -5.17 -2.54
C CYS A 19 14.38 -3.81 -2.01
N ILE A 20 14.73 -3.48 -0.77
CA ILE A 20 14.33 -2.22 -0.10
C ILE A 20 14.63 -1.00 -0.98
N GLY A 21 15.77 -0.98 -1.69
CA GLY A 21 16.12 0.11 -2.58
C GLY A 21 15.23 0.22 -3.82
N CYS A 22 14.83 -0.91 -4.42
CA CYS A 22 13.92 -0.91 -5.56
C CYS A 22 12.51 -0.46 -5.16
N VAL A 23 12.00 -0.97 -4.05
CA VAL A 23 10.68 -0.62 -3.50
C VAL A 23 10.64 0.89 -3.20
N LYS A 24 11.58 1.40 -2.41
CA LYS A 24 11.67 2.84 -2.07
C LYS A 24 11.78 3.75 -3.30
N LYS A 25 12.49 3.30 -4.35
CA LYS A 25 12.64 4.07 -5.60
C LYS A 25 11.31 4.18 -6.34
N VAL A 26 10.53 3.09 -6.41
CA VAL A 26 9.21 3.08 -7.07
C VAL A 26 8.20 3.86 -6.26
N GLU A 27 8.15 3.63 -4.95
CA GLU A 27 7.30 4.37 -3.99
C GLU A 27 7.48 5.88 -4.12
N LYS A 28 8.74 6.36 -4.05
CA LYS A 28 9.04 7.79 -4.19
C LYS A 28 8.64 8.35 -5.55
N ALA A 29 8.79 7.56 -6.62
CA ALA A 29 8.38 7.98 -7.96
C ALA A 29 6.86 8.09 -8.08
N MET A 30 6.11 7.08 -7.60
CA MET A 30 4.65 7.09 -7.60
C MET A 30 4.08 8.23 -6.77
N ALA A 31 4.62 8.48 -5.56
CA ALA A 31 4.20 9.59 -4.70
C ALA A 31 4.43 10.97 -5.34
N SER A 32 5.42 11.10 -6.23
CA SER A 32 5.74 12.36 -6.90
C SER A 32 4.87 12.64 -8.13
N ILE A 33 4.03 11.68 -8.57
CA ILE A 33 3.14 11.85 -9.73
C ILE A 33 2.13 12.97 -9.47
N GLY A 34 1.52 13.02 -8.28
CA GLY A 34 0.54 14.06 -7.93
C GLY A 34 1.08 15.50 -8.00
N SER A 35 2.40 15.69 -8.07
CA SER A 35 3.02 17.01 -8.25
C SER A 35 3.19 17.43 -9.72
N LEU A 36 2.88 16.55 -10.68
CA LEU A 36 2.95 16.86 -12.10
C LEU A 36 1.74 17.70 -12.54
N ARG A 37 1.97 18.62 -13.48
CA ARG A 37 0.92 19.50 -14.00
C ARG A 37 -0.15 18.67 -14.70
N GLY A 38 -1.42 19.00 -14.43
CA GLY A 38 -2.56 18.36 -15.08
C GLY A 38 -3.05 17.09 -14.40
N ILE A 39 -2.40 16.64 -13.32
CA ILE A 39 -2.84 15.50 -12.51
C ILE A 39 -3.77 15.98 -11.40
N GLU A 40 -4.93 15.36 -11.28
CA GLU A 40 -5.91 15.63 -10.22
C GLU A 40 -5.70 14.66 -9.06
N THR A 41 -5.60 13.35 -9.37
CA THR A 41 -5.35 12.32 -8.36
C THR A 41 -4.46 11.21 -8.92
N SER A 42 -3.68 10.58 -8.06
CA SER A 42 -2.91 9.38 -8.39
C SER A 42 -2.91 8.42 -7.21
N VAL A 43 -3.16 7.14 -7.47
CA VAL A 43 -3.15 6.06 -6.48
C VAL A 43 -2.17 5.00 -6.95
N GLY A 44 -1.10 4.78 -6.18
CA GLY A 44 -0.07 3.80 -6.48
C GLY A 44 -0.07 2.64 -5.50
N ASP A 45 0.08 1.42 -6.03
CA ASP A 45 0.37 0.20 -5.29
C ASP A 45 1.79 -0.23 -5.65
N VAL A 46 2.70 -0.09 -4.68
CA VAL A 46 4.12 -0.38 -4.87
C VAL A 46 4.38 -1.89 -4.92
N ASP A 47 3.54 -2.69 -4.25
CA ASP A 47 3.71 -4.14 -4.17
C ASP A 47 3.39 -4.80 -5.51
N THR A 48 2.32 -4.33 -6.16
CA THR A 48 1.97 -4.76 -7.52
C THR A 48 2.67 -3.96 -8.61
N GLY A 49 3.22 -2.79 -8.28
CA GLY A 49 3.84 -1.87 -9.24
C GLY A 49 2.82 -1.14 -10.12
N VAL A 50 1.55 -1.12 -9.74
CA VAL A 50 0.45 -0.49 -10.47
C VAL A 50 0.26 0.94 -10.00
N VAL A 51 -0.01 1.88 -10.92
CA VAL A 51 -0.43 3.23 -10.56
C VAL A 51 -1.56 3.71 -11.46
N THR A 52 -2.64 4.15 -10.81
CA THR A 52 -3.80 4.75 -11.45
C THR A 52 -3.68 6.26 -11.38
N VAL A 53 -3.85 6.93 -12.50
CA VAL A 53 -3.74 8.39 -12.63
C VAL A 53 -5.05 8.94 -13.18
N VAL A 54 -5.53 10.03 -12.60
CA VAL A 54 -6.66 10.82 -13.11
C VAL A 54 -6.18 12.23 -13.36
N GLY A 55 -6.38 12.73 -14.58
CA GLY A 55 -6.02 14.09 -14.92
C GLY A 55 -6.12 14.39 -16.41
N LYS A 56 -5.82 15.65 -16.74
CA LYS A 56 -5.66 16.15 -18.12
C LYS A 56 -4.20 16.07 -18.52
N VAL A 57 -3.71 14.84 -18.65
CA VAL A 57 -2.33 14.54 -19.03
C VAL A 57 -2.28 13.33 -19.94
N ASP A 58 -1.31 13.30 -20.85
CA ASP A 58 -1.11 12.16 -21.75
C ASP A 58 -0.46 10.97 -20.99
N PRO A 59 -1.03 9.74 -21.09
CA PRO A 59 -0.45 8.55 -20.45
C PRO A 59 0.99 8.28 -20.86
N THR A 60 1.39 8.64 -22.09
CA THR A 60 2.74 8.42 -22.59
C THR A 60 3.76 9.32 -21.89
N GLU A 61 3.39 10.57 -21.60
CA GLU A 61 4.23 11.50 -20.84
C GLU A 61 4.54 10.97 -19.44
N ILE A 62 3.50 10.50 -18.73
CA ILE A 62 3.67 9.94 -17.38
C ILE A 62 4.45 8.63 -17.42
N CYS A 63 4.20 7.77 -18.41
CA CYS A 63 4.96 6.55 -18.64
C CYS A 63 6.46 6.83 -18.84
N HIS A 64 6.81 7.80 -19.70
CA HIS A 64 8.19 8.20 -19.93
C HIS A 64 8.83 8.78 -18.67
N TRP A 65 8.11 9.63 -17.94
CA TRP A 65 8.57 10.22 -16.70
C TRP A 65 8.85 9.15 -15.63
N LEU A 66 7.93 8.19 -15.44
CA LEU A 66 8.11 7.08 -14.50
C LEU A 66 9.28 6.18 -14.90
N LYS A 67 9.44 5.87 -16.18
CA LYS A 67 10.58 5.11 -16.70
C LYS A 67 11.90 5.82 -16.40
N LYS A 68 11.96 7.14 -16.58
CA LYS A 68 13.15 7.95 -16.27
C LYS A 68 13.48 7.95 -14.76
N LYS A 69 12.47 8.05 -13.90
CA LYS A 69 12.62 8.15 -12.43
C LYS A 69 12.95 6.80 -11.78
N THR A 70 12.28 5.74 -12.21
CA THR A 70 12.44 4.39 -11.63
C THR A 70 13.56 3.59 -12.28
N LYS A 71 13.95 3.93 -13.52
CA LYS A 71 14.86 3.15 -14.39
C LYS A 71 14.31 1.74 -14.67
N LYS A 72 12.99 1.57 -14.66
CA LYS A 72 12.28 0.31 -14.93
C LYS A 72 11.39 0.46 -16.17
N SER A 73 11.06 -0.64 -16.83
CA SER A 73 10.04 -0.66 -17.88
C SER A 73 8.68 -0.31 -17.29
N VAL A 74 7.93 0.50 -18.03
CA VAL A 74 6.58 0.94 -17.68
C VAL A 74 5.68 0.72 -18.89
N LYS A 75 4.50 0.15 -18.67
CA LYS A 75 3.50 -0.11 -19.72
C LYS A 75 2.19 0.54 -19.31
N VAL A 76 1.45 1.08 -20.28
CA VAL A 76 0.07 1.48 -20.07
C VAL A 76 -0.78 0.21 -20.01
N VAL A 77 -1.45 0.00 -18.90
CA VAL A 77 -2.46 -1.05 -18.75
C VAL A 77 -3.80 -0.42 -19.15
N HIS A 78 -4.60 -1.18 -19.90
CA HIS A 78 -5.74 -0.61 -20.63
C HIS A 78 -6.65 0.24 -19.72
N PRO A 79 -7.08 1.41 -20.21
CA PRO A 79 -8.06 2.23 -19.53
C PRO A 79 -9.41 1.52 -19.61
N ASP A 80 -10.07 1.34 -18.46
CA ASP A 80 -11.51 1.08 -18.46
C ASP A 80 -12.18 2.18 -19.31
N PRO A 81 -13.07 1.83 -20.27
CA PRO A 81 -13.76 2.83 -21.06
C PRO A 81 -14.54 3.77 -20.15
N ALA A 82 -14.63 5.02 -20.62
CA ALA A 82 -15.21 6.18 -19.94
C ALA A 82 -16.32 5.84 -18.95
N ILE A 83 -16.26 6.48 -17.77
CA ILE A 83 -17.45 6.62 -16.91
C ILE A 83 -18.43 7.51 -17.68
N GLU A 84 -19.21 6.88 -18.55
CA GLU A 84 -20.59 7.30 -18.76
C GLU A 84 -21.43 6.63 -17.68
N ASN A 85 -22.21 7.49 -17.05
CA ASN A 85 -22.98 7.27 -15.85
C ASN A 85 -23.96 6.09 -16.03
N HIS A 86 -23.61 4.89 -15.56
CA HIS A 86 -24.57 3.81 -15.37
C HIS A 86 -24.22 2.96 -14.13
N ASN A 87 -24.93 3.27 -13.04
CA ASN A 87 -25.40 2.36 -12.00
C ASN A 87 -25.11 0.85 -12.19
N GLN A 88 -23.89 0.41 -11.88
CA GLN A 88 -23.63 -1.01 -11.63
C GLN A 88 -24.10 -1.37 -10.22
N LYS A 89 -25.37 -1.75 -10.14
CA LYS A 89 -25.92 -2.49 -9.02
C LYS A 89 -25.32 -3.90 -9.04
N MET A 90 -24.64 -4.20 -7.95
CA MET A 90 -24.13 -5.52 -7.60
C MET A 90 -25.25 -6.57 -7.67
N VAL A 91 -24.87 -7.74 -8.16
CA VAL A 91 -25.67 -8.94 -8.42
C VAL A 91 -26.65 -9.28 -7.29
N VAL A 92 -27.91 -9.44 -7.64
CA VAL A 92 -28.83 -10.37 -6.95
C VAL A 92 -29.36 -11.33 -8.00
N VAL A 93 -28.93 -12.59 -7.88
CA VAL A 93 -29.49 -13.74 -8.58
C VAL A 93 -30.97 -13.84 -8.22
N LEU A 94 -31.85 -13.99 -9.20
CA LEU A 94 -32.95 -14.97 -9.24
C LEU A 94 -33.84 -14.73 -10.49
N GLY A 95 -34.08 -15.82 -11.23
CA GLY A 95 -35.40 -16.12 -11.81
C GLY A 95 -35.78 -15.47 -13.14
N SER A 96 -35.76 -16.32 -14.18
CA SER A 96 -36.53 -16.32 -15.44
C SER A 96 -37.72 -15.35 -15.54
N SER A 97 -37.85 -14.64 -16.68
CA SER A 97 -39.00 -14.79 -17.61
C SER A 97 -38.97 -13.72 -18.73
N SER A 98 -39.25 -14.19 -19.93
CA SER A 98 -39.50 -13.51 -21.22
C SER A 98 -40.15 -12.12 -21.19
N LYS A 99 -39.72 -11.19 -22.05
CA LYS A 99 -40.47 -10.81 -23.27
C LYS A 99 -39.74 -9.81 -24.18
N THR A 100 -40.02 -10.00 -25.45
CA THR A 100 -39.73 -9.28 -26.70
C THR A 100 -39.90 -7.76 -26.66
N TRP A 101 -38.96 -7.04 -27.29
CA TRP A 101 -39.12 -5.67 -27.77
C TRP A 101 -40.08 -5.65 -28.95
N HIS A 102 -41.01 -4.69 -29.03
CA HIS A 102 -41.48 -4.11 -30.30
C HIS A 102 -42.25 -2.80 -30.07
N THR A 103 -41.77 -1.76 -30.77
CA THR A 103 -42.54 -0.76 -31.53
C THR A 103 -43.21 0.43 -30.82
N THR A 104 -42.60 1.60 -31.08
CA THR A 104 -43.13 2.98 -31.06
C THR A 104 -44.45 3.11 -31.83
N PRO A 105 -45.37 4.00 -31.40
CA PRO A 105 -45.73 5.10 -32.31
C PRO A 105 -45.98 6.46 -31.63
N SER A 106 -45.52 7.51 -32.32
CA SER A 106 -46.01 8.90 -32.36
C SER A 106 -46.36 9.64 -31.06
N ALA A 107 -45.52 10.64 -30.72
CA ALA A 107 -45.92 11.81 -29.93
C ALA A 107 -45.65 13.10 -30.74
N PRO A 108 -46.50 14.15 -30.66
CA PRO A 108 -46.39 15.38 -31.47
C PRO A 108 -45.21 16.28 -31.03
N PRO A 109 -44.77 17.24 -31.87
CA PRO A 109 -43.65 18.13 -31.54
C PRO A 109 -44.04 19.06 -30.40
N LEU A 110 -43.33 18.97 -29.28
CA LEU A 110 -43.44 19.94 -28.20
C LEU A 110 -42.79 21.25 -28.64
N GLN A 111 -43.55 22.32 -28.50
CA GLN A 111 -43.16 23.68 -28.77
C GLN A 111 -42.09 24.11 -27.76
N ASP A 112 -40.96 24.59 -28.28
CA ASP A 112 -40.02 25.44 -27.57
C ASP A 112 -40.79 26.66 -27.08
N ASP A 113 -40.91 26.82 -25.76
CA ASP A 113 -41.01 28.10 -25.06
C ASP A 113 -41.31 27.82 -23.58
N MET A 114 -40.28 27.75 -22.73
CA MET A 114 -40.36 28.12 -21.31
C MET A 114 -38.97 28.04 -20.66
N PHE A 115 -38.28 29.18 -20.69
CA PHE A 115 -37.63 29.82 -19.54
C PHE A 115 -37.11 28.87 -18.43
N TRP A 116 -35.84 28.47 -18.50
CA TRP A 116 -35.11 27.89 -17.35
C TRP A 116 -34.82 28.97 -16.29
N ALA A 117 -35.88 29.55 -15.70
CA ALA A 117 -35.75 30.26 -14.45
C ALA A 117 -35.58 29.25 -13.31
N LEU A 118 -34.43 29.40 -12.65
CA LEU A 118 -34.13 28.95 -11.29
C LEU A 118 -34.04 27.44 -11.12
N ALA A 119 -32.79 26.95 -11.20
CA ALA A 119 -32.40 25.74 -10.49
C ALA A 119 -32.94 25.81 -9.04
N PRO A 120 -33.53 24.72 -8.51
CA PRO A 120 -33.97 24.69 -7.13
C PRO A 120 -32.79 25.04 -6.22
N PRO A 121 -33.00 25.86 -5.17
CA PRO A 121 -31.92 26.22 -4.26
C PRO A 121 -31.32 24.91 -3.72
N VAL A 122 -30.03 24.74 -3.97
CA VAL A 122 -29.19 23.69 -3.39
C VAL A 122 -29.61 23.57 -1.93
N SER A 123 -30.26 22.47 -1.57
CA SER A 123 -30.53 22.15 -0.19
C SER A 123 -29.18 22.24 0.51
N HIS A 124 -29.07 23.18 1.43
CA HIS A 124 -27.87 23.43 2.21
C HIS A 124 -27.70 22.24 3.16
N HIS A 125 -27.31 21.09 2.60
CA HIS A 125 -27.05 19.89 3.37
C HIS A 125 -25.91 20.19 4.32
N ASP A 126 -26.20 19.94 5.59
CA ASP A 126 -25.66 20.59 6.76
C ASP A 126 -24.13 20.50 6.81
N HIS A 127 -23.45 21.66 6.85
CA HIS A 127 -21.98 21.75 6.93
C HIS A 127 -21.43 21.01 8.17
N LYS A 128 -22.30 20.81 9.18
CA LYS A 128 -22.05 20.04 10.40
C LYS A 128 -21.86 18.54 10.16
N SER A 129 -22.55 17.96 9.17
CA SER A 129 -22.41 16.53 8.87
C SER A 129 -21.01 16.22 8.31
N LEU A 130 -20.46 17.12 7.49
CA LEU A 130 -19.11 16.98 6.96
C LEU A 130 -18.05 17.10 8.07
N GLN A 131 -18.21 18.08 8.97
CA GLN A 131 -17.31 18.25 10.11
C GLN A 131 -17.29 17.01 11.02
N LEU A 132 -18.45 16.42 11.29
CA LEU A 132 -18.55 15.19 12.08
C LEU A 132 -17.87 14.00 11.39
N ILE A 133 -17.95 13.91 10.06
CA ILE A 133 -17.27 12.86 9.28
C ILE A 133 -15.76 13.03 9.36
N GLU A 134 -15.25 14.26 9.20
CA GLU A 134 -13.82 14.57 9.31
C GLU A 134 -13.27 14.27 10.70
N GLU A 135 -14.03 14.60 11.75
CA GLU A 135 -13.69 14.28 13.14
C GLU A 135 -13.61 12.76 13.35
N ARG A 136 -14.59 12.02 12.83
CA ARG A 136 -14.62 10.56 12.96
C ARG A 136 -13.49 9.87 12.17
N ILE A 137 -13.09 10.42 11.01
CA ILE A 137 -11.91 9.95 10.28
C ILE A 137 -10.67 10.12 11.15
N ARG A 138 -10.47 11.31 11.73
CA ARG A 138 -9.32 11.60 12.60
C ARG A 138 -9.25 10.66 13.81
N ASP A 139 -10.38 10.37 14.43
CA ASP A 139 -10.46 9.44 15.56
C ASP A 139 -10.08 8.01 15.15
N LEU A 140 -10.55 7.53 14.00
CA LEU A 140 -10.20 6.21 13.49
C LEU A 140 -8.71 6.12 13.12
N GLU A 141 -8.15 7.16 12.55
CA GLU A 141 -6.71 7.25 12.27
C GLU A 141 -5.89 7.18 13.56
N LYS A 142 -6.31 7.90 14.60
CA LYS A 142 -5.68 7.84 15.93
C LYS A 142 -5.74 6.44 16.52
N VAL A 143 -6.90 5.76 16.48
CA VAL A 143 -7.06 4.39 17.00
C VAL A 143 -6.14 3.42 16.25
N ARG A 144 -6.05 3.53 14.93
CA ARG A 144 -5.13 2.73 14.10
C ARG A 144 -3.68 2.94 14.55
N ASP A 145 -3.28 4.18 14.75
CA ASP A 145 -1.91 4.51 15.12
C ASP A 145 -1.58 4.01 16.54
N GLU A 146 -2.50 4.16 17.49
CA GLU A 146 -2.40 3.58 18.84
C GLU A 146 -2.27 2.06 18.81
N LEU A 147 -3.07 1.37 18.00
CA LEU A 147 -3.00 -0.08 17.86
C LEU A 147 -1.65 -0.52 17.27
N LYS A 148 -1.15 0.22 16.27
CA LYS A 148 0.14 -0.05 15.64
C LYS A 148 1.28 0.14 16.62
N ILE A 149 1.23 1.19 17.45
CA ILE A 149 2.20 1.42 18.53
C ILE A 149 2.18 0.26 19.52
N LYS A 150 1.01 -0.13 20.04
CA LYS A 150 0.87 -1.24 20.99
C LYS A 150 1.37 -2.58 20.42
N ASN A 151 1.09 -2.85 19.15
CA ASN A 151 1.58 -4.07 18.50
C ASN A 151 3.12 -4.08 18.44
N LEU A 152 3.73 -2.97 18.00
CA LEU A 152 5.18 -2.83 17.95
C LEU A 152 5.83 -2.90 19.33
N GLU A 153 5.20 -2.33 20.36
CA GLU A 153 5.66 -2.43 21.75
C GLU A 153 5.70 -3.88 22.22
N ASN A 154 4.66 -4.67 21.93
CA ASN A 154 4.61 -6.09 22.26
C ASN A 154 5.71 -6.89 21.53
N GLU A 155 5.90 -6.64 20.23
CA GLU A 155 6.97 -7.27 19.45
C GLU A 155 8.37 -6.91 20.01
N LEU A 156 8.56 -5.64 20.40
CA LEU A 156 9.81 -5.18 21.00
C LEU A 156 10.08 -5.86 22.35
N ILE A 157 9.05 -6.02 23.18
CA ILE A 157 9.15 -6.74 24.46
C ILE A 157 9.52 -8.21 24.23
N ALA A 158 8.87 -8.87 23.27
CA ALA A 158 9.15 -10.25 22.90
C ALA A 158 10.61 -10.41 22.43
N ALA A 159 11.03 -9.63 21.44
CA ALA A 159 12.41 -9.65 20.93
C ALA A 159 13.46 -9.36 22.02
N LYS A 160 13.18 -8.43 22.93
CA LYS A 160 14.06 -8.14 24.07
C LYS A 160 14.17 -9.32 25.03
N SER A 161 13.07 -10.05 25.24
CA SER A 161 13.07 -11.25 26.09
C SER A 161 13.89 -12.39 25.47
N GLU A 162 13.77 -12.61 24.15
CA GLU A 162 14.54 -13.61 23.40
C GLU A 162 16.04 -13.30 23.41
N LEU A 163 16.41 -12.03 23.20
CA LEU A 163 17.81 -11.58 23.29
C LEU A 163 18.38 -11.80 24.69
N LYS A 164 17.60 -11.51 25.74
CA LYS A 164 18.02 -11.75 27.12
C LYS A 164 18.25 -13.25 27.37
N GLN A 165 17.36 -14.11 26.91
CA GLN A 165 17.50 -15.55 27.04
C GLN A 165 18.72 -16.07 26.27
N SER A 166 18.93 -15.62 25.04
CA SER A 166 20.10 -15.99 24.23
C SER A 166 21.40 -15.58 24.90
N ARG A 167 21.44 -14.38 25.49
CA ARG A 167 22.59 -13.91 26.27
C ARG A 167 22.88 -14.81 27.48
N GLU A 168 21.85 -15.25 28.19
CA GLU A 168 21.99 -16.17 29.33
C GLU A 168 22.59 -17.51 28.91
N VAL A 169 22.10 -18.07 27.79
CA VAL A 169 22.60 -19.33 27.21
C VAL A 169 24.06 -19.20 26.78
N ILE A 170 24.43 -18.10 26.12
CA ILE A 170 25.82 -17.85 25.71
C ILE A 170 26.73 -17.73 26.94
N ASN A 171 26.30 -17.01 27.97
CA ASN A 171 27.09 -16.82 29.18
C ASN A 171 27.29 -18.14 29.95
N SER A 172 26.24 -18.96 30.08
CA SER A 172 26.34 -20.26 30.74
C SER A 172 27.23 -21.22 29.95
N SER A 173 27.13 -21.24 28.62
CA SER A 173 28.00 -22.01 27.75
C SER A 173 29.47 -21.56 27.88
N LYS A 174 29.74 -20.26 27.87
CA LYS A 174 31.10 -19.71 28.07
C LYS A 174 31.67 -20.13 29.42
N LYS A 175 30.87 -20.10 30.48
CA LYS A 175 31.30 -20.55 31.82
C LYS A 175 31.66 -22.04 31.80
N ALA A 176 30.81 -22.90 31.24
CA ALA A 176 31.06 -24.33 31.15
C ALA A 176 32.35 -24.65 30.37
N LEU A 177 32.64 -23.93 29.29
CA LEU A 177 33.90 -24.07 28.54
C LEU A 177 35.12 -23.68 29.37
N LEU A 178 35.05 -22.58 30.11
CA LEU A 178 36.13 -22.16 31.01
C LEU A 178 36.37 -23.17 32.13
N ASP A 179 35.30 -23.67 32.76
CA ASP A 179 35.38 -24.67 33.82
C ASP A 179 35.99 -25.97 33.28
N SER A 180 35.60 -26.40 32.08
CA SER A 180 36.17 -27.57 31.41
C SER A 180 37.67 -27.39 31.12
N ALA A 181 38.07 -26.26 30.55
CA ALA A 181 39.47 -25.96 30.25
C ALA A 181 40.33 -25.91 31.52
N PHE A 182 39.81 -25.33 32.60
CA PHE A 182 40.49 -25.29 33.89
C PHE A 182 40.68 -26.70 34.47
N ASN A 183 39.65 -27.55 34.39
CA ASN A 183 39.72 -28.94 34.82
C ASN A 183 40.75 -29.74 34.02
N GLN A 184 40.78 -29.56 32.69
CA GLN A 184 41.80 -30.18 31.84
C GLN A 184 43.21 -29.74 32.23
N LEU A 185 43.43 -28.44 32.42
CA LEU A 185 44.74 -27.90 32.83
C LEU A 185 45.18 -28.49 34.19
N LYS A 186 44.27 -28.61 35.14
CA LYS A 186 44.54 -29.23 36.44
C LYS A 186 44.94 -30.70 36.29
N ALA A 187 44.24 -31.46 35.45
CA ALA A 187 44.58 -32.85 35.16
C ALA A 187 45.99 -32.99 34.56
N TYR A 188 46.35 -32.14 33.60
CA TYR A 188 47.70 -32.13 33.01
C TYR A 188 48.78 -31.86 34.05
N LYS A 189 48.61 -30.84 34.91
CA LYS A 189 49.58 -30.56 35.98
C LYS A 189 49.75 -31.70 36.97
N ASN A 190 48.67 -32.41 37.28
CA ASN A 190 48.74 -33.58 38.15
C ASN A 190 49.53 -34.72 37.50
N LEU A 191 49.34 -34.97 36.20
CA LEU A 191 50.11 -35.98 35.46
C LEU A 191 51.59 -35.62 35.37
N GLU A 192 51.91 -34.34 35.15
CA GLU A 192 53.28 -33.83 35.15
C GLU A 192 53.96 -34.07 36.50
N ALA A 193 53.30 -33.77 37.61
CA ALA A 193 53.81 -34.03 38.96
C ALA A 193 54.10 -35.53 39.20
N LEU A 194 53.22 -36.43 38.72
CA LEU A 194 53.43 -37.88 38.83
C LEU A 194 54.62 -38.36 37.99
N SER A 195 54.83 -37.76 36.82
CA SER A 195 55.97 -38.10 35.96
C SER A 195 57.30 -37.74 36.61
N LEU A 196 57.39 -36.60 37.31
CA LEU A 196 58.58 -36.16 38.04
C LEU A 196 58.95 -37.10 39.19
N THR A 197 57.96 -37.61 39.93
CA THR A 197 58.19 -38.55 41.05
C THR A 197 58.63 -39.96 40.63
N LEU A 198 58.61 -40.28 39.34
CA LEU A 198 58.98 -41.60 38.80
C LEU A 198 60.45 -41.70 38.39
N TYR A 199 61.18 -40.57 38.42
CA TYR A 199 62.59 -40.47 38.04
C TYR A 199 63.53 -40.08 39.22
N ASP A 200 63.00 -39.97 40.44
CA ASP A 200 63.74 -39.85 41.71
C ASP A 200 63.73 -41.21 42.45
#